data_AF-A0A915PT23-F1
#
_entry.id   AF-A0A915PT23-F1
#
_cell.length_a   1.000
_cell.length_b   1.000
_cell.length_c   1.000
_cell.angle_alpha   90.00
_cell.angle_beta   90.00
_cell.angle_gamma   90.00
#
_symmetry.space_group_name_H-M   'P 1'
#
loop_
_entity.id
_entity.type
_entity.pdbx_description
1 polymer ?
#
loop_
_entity_poly.entity_id
_entity_poly.type
_entity_poly.pdbx_seq_one_letter_code
_entity_poly.pdbx_strand_id
1 'polypeptide(L)'
;MESPSWMFSKALSHRQKVCRLFKRAMRQMDAYYGTDILEARFHKVVMRARFDAYKEEKNPDKARLLYLDGCRQIWERKHWATYRFGADVGGAAYDRDTHNMPDAMLDSTTWTNVEREQFPYYFNRREQRKKELLAHWSKIEKEWDEELAKIQTELPKSSEEATHK
;
A
#
# COMPACT_ATOMS: atom_id res chain seq x y z
N MET A 1 -6.89 9.76 1.72
CA MET A 1 -6.56 8.34 1.90
C MET A 1 -5.62 8.25 3.09
N GLU A 2 -6.17 8.16 4.29
CA GLU A 2 -5.39 7.78 5.47
C GLU A 2 -5.46 6.27 5.55
N SER A 3 -4.54 5.60 4.85
CA SER A 3 -4.26 4.20 5.13
C SER A 3 -3.80 4.14 6.60
N PRO A 4 -4.54 3.45 7.49
CA PRO A 4 -4.25 3.46 8.92
C PRO A 4 -2.81 3.01 9.20
N SER A 5 -2.21 3.54 10.27
CA SER A 5 -0.82 3.25 10.65
C SER A 5 -0.54 1.75 10.81
N TRP A 6 -1.56 0.96 11.19
CA TRP A 6 -1.49 -0.49 11.37
C TRP A 6 -1.47 -1.30 10.07
N MET A 7 -1.68 -0.67 8.90
CA MET A 7 -1.64 -1.36 7.61
C MET A 7 -0.19 -1.59 7.11
N PHE A 8 0.81 -0.97 7.75
CA PHE A 8 2.21 -1.07 7.33
C PHE A 8 2.99 -2.01 8.24
N SER A 9 3.75 -2.93 7.65
CA SER A 9 4.68 -3.83 8.36
C SER A 9 5.83 -3.08 9.06
N LYS A 10 6.05 -1.80 8.74
CA LYS A 10 7.05 -0.92 9.36
C LYS A 10 6.48 0.46 9.63
N ALA A 11 6.93 1.09 10.72
CA ALA A 11 6.60 2.49 11.02
C ALA A 11 7.06 3.42 9.88
N LEU A 12 6.24 4.42 9.54
CA LEU A 12 6.55 5.35 8.45
C LEU A 12 7.71 6.27 8.80
N SER A 13 8.70 6.34 7.91
CA SER A 13 9.77 7.33 8.03
C SER A 13 9.26 8.75 7.74
N HIS A 14 9.92 9.78 8.30
CA HIS A 14 9.53 11.17 8.07
C HIS A 14 9.51 11.53 6.57
N ARG A 15 10.52 11.08 5.81
CA ARG A 15 10.57 11.23 4.35
C ARG A 15 9.32 10.65 3.67
N GLN A 16 8.92 9.43 4.02
CA GLN A 16 7.72 8.80 3.45
C GLN A 16 6.44 9.60 3.77
N LYS A 17 6.34 10.16 4.98
CA LYS A 17 5.22 11.02 5.39
C LYS A 17 5.16 12.27 4.51
N VAL A 18 6.29 12.95 4.31
CA VAL A 18 6.38 14.13 3.42
C VAL A 18 6.03 13.80 1.97
N CYS A 19 6.52 12.68 1.42
CA CYS A 19 6.15 12.26 0.06
C CYS A 19 4.64 11.99 -0.09
N ARG A 20 3.99 11.41 0.93
CA ARG A 20 2.54 11.21 0.94
C ARG A 20 1.79 12.53 1.03
N LEU A 21 2.25 13.46 1.86
CA LEU A 21 1.70 14.82 1.96
C LEU A 21 1.78 15.54 0.61
N PHE A 22 2.94 15.49 -0.04
CA PHE A 22 3.14 16.06 -1.38
C PHE A 22 2.19 15.45 -2.42
N LYS A 23 2.09 14.12 -2.47
CA LYS A 23 1.13 13.43 -3.34
C LYS A 23 -0.30 13.88 -3.06
N ARG A 24 -0.68 14.03 -1.78
CA ARG A 24 -2.01 14.52 -1.37
C ARG A 24 -2.25 15.94 -1.85
N ALA A 25 -1.27 16.84 -1.70
CA ALA A 25 -1.37 18.22 -2.16
C ALA A 25 -1.58 18.30 -3.67
N MET A 26 -0.82 17.53 -4.45
CA MET A 26 -0.96 17.49 -5.91
C MET A 26 -2.36 17.03 -6.35
N ARG A 27 -2.94 16.03 -5.67
CA ARG A 27 -4.31 15.58 -5.94
C ARG A 27 -5.38 16.60 -5.57
N GLN A 28 -5.11 17.45 -4.57
CA GLN A 28 -6.01 18.57 -4.27
C GLN A 28 -5.94 19.64 -5.36
N MET A 29 -4.74 19.96 -5.88
CA MET A 29 -4.62 20.89 -7.02
C MET A 29 -5.36 20.37 -8.25
N ASP A 30 -5.28 19.06 -8.53
CA ASP A 30 -6.09 18.41 -9.57
C ASP A 30 -7.59 18.53 -9.33
N ALA A 31 -8.04 18.51 -8.07
CA ALA A 31 -9.46 18.64 -7.74
C ALA A 31 -10.00 20.05 -7.95
N TYR A 32 -9.19 21.08 -7.66
CA TYR A 32 -9.60 22.49 -7.84
C TYR A 32 -9.50 22.95 -9.30
N TYR A 33 -8.40 22.61 -9.98
CA TYR A 33 -8.07 23.16 -11.29
C TYR A 33 -8.14 22.12 -12.42
N GLY A 34 -8.63 20.91 -12.16
CA GLY A 34 -8.57 19.79 -13.11
C GLY A 34 -9.30 20.02 -14.44
N THR A 35 -10.14 21.04 -14.53
CA THR A 35 -10.80 21.46 -15.78
C THR A 35 -9.84 22.17 -16.73
N ASP A 36 -8.86 22.93 -16.21
CA ASP A 36 -7.81 23.60 -17.01
C ASP A 36 -6.43 23.00 -16.70
N ILE A 37 -5.86 22.32 -17.68
CA ILE A 37 -4.57 21.64 -17.58
C ILE A 37 -3.43 22.64 -17.35
N LEU A 38 -3.51 23.85 -17.93
CA LEU A 38 -2.45 24.86 -17.82
C LEU A 38 -2.42 25.45 -16.41
N GLU A 39 -3.57 25.85 -15.89
CA GLU A 39 -3.72 26.37 -14.53
C GLU A 39 -3.33 25.31 -13.49
N ALA A 40 -3.80 24.07 -13.66
CA ALA A 40 -3.41 22.96 -12.80
C ALA A 40 -1.89 22.73 -12.80
N ARG A 41 -1.24 22.80 -13.96
CA ARG A 41 0.23 22.65 -14.06
C ARG A 41 0.95 23.79 -13.37
N PHE A 42 0.51 25.04 -13.56
CA PHE A 42 1.08 26.21 -12.90
C PHE A 42 1.05 26.05 -11.37
N HIS A 43 -0.11 25.75 -10.79
CA HIS A 43 -0.23 25.55 -9.34
C HIS A 43 0.57 24.37 -8.81
N LYS A 44 0.68 23.27 -9.56
CA LYS A 44 1.54 22.15 -9.18
C LYS A 44 3.02 22.54 -9.14
N VAL A 45 3.50 23.33 -10.09
CA VAL A 45 4.89 23.82 -10.09
C VAL A 45 5.14 24.76 -8.91
N VAL A 46 4.21 25.68 -8.63
CA VAL A 46 4.28 26.56 -7.45
C VAL A 46 4.32 25.74 -6.16
N MET A 47 3.45 24.74 -6.03
CA MET A 47 3.47 23.85 -4.87
C MET A 47 4.79 23.08 -4.77
N ARG A 48 5.35 22.60 -5.87
CA ARG A 48 6.66 21.94 -5.87
C ARG A 48 7.77 22.89 -5.38
N ALA A 49 7.80 24.13 -5.85
CA ALA A 49 8.76 25.13 -5.39
C ALA A 49 8.67 25.39 -3.87
N ARG A 50 7.45 25.39 -3.30
CA ARG A 50 7.26 25.52 -1.84
C ARG A 50 7.85 24.34 -1.06
N PHE A 51 7.73 23.12 -1.56
CA PHE A 51 8.34 21.95 -0.91
C PHE A 51 9.86 21.95 -1.07
N ASP A 52 10.37 22.35 -2.24
CA ASP A 52 11.81 22.40 -2.52
C ASP A 52 12.52 23.46 -1.65
N ALA A 53 11.85 24.56 -1.31
CA ALA A 53 12.38 25.61 -0.43
C ALA A 53 12.78 25.12 0.98
N TYR A 54 12.16 24.03 1.48
CA TYR A 54 12.44 23.46 2.80
C TYR A 54 13.12 22.08 2.73
N LYS A 55 13.63 21.70 1.55
CA LYS A 55 14.23 20.38 1.32
C LYS A 55 15.50 20.14 2.14
N GLU A 56 16.29 21.19 2.38
CA GLU A 56 17.60 21.11 3.05
C GLU A 56 17.55 21.41 4.56
N GLU A 57 16.36 21.44 5.16
CA GLU A 57 16.22 21.69 6.60
C GLU A 57 16.82 20.54 7.43
N LYS A 58 17.82 20.87 8.26
CA LYS A 58 18.56 19.89 9.07
C LYS A 58 17.92 19.64 10.44
N ASN A 59 17.16 20.60 10.97
CA ASN A 59 16.55 20.45 12.30
C ASN A 59 15.32 19.52 12.25
N PRO A 60 15.34 18.37 12.96
CA PRO A 60 14.24 17.41 12.91
C PRO A 60 12.93 17.92 13.51
N ASP A 61 12.98 18.77 14.54
CA ASP A 61 11.77 19.27 15.19
C ASP A 61 11.07 20.33 14.33
N LYS A 62 11.86 21.18 13.68
CA LYS A 62 11.34 22.12 12.68
C LYS A 62 10.72 21.39 11.49
N ALA A 63 11.35 20.32 11.00
CA ALA A 63 10.81 19.50 9.93
C ALA A 63 9.47 18.84 10.31
N ARG A 64 9.33 18.36 11.57
CA ARG A 64 8.06 17.85 12.10
C ARG A 64 6.98 18.93 12.17
N LEU A 65 7.32 20.13 12.64
CA LEU A 65 6.39 21.25 12.73
C LEU A 65 5.88 21.66 11.33
N LEU A 66 6.79 21.78 10.35
CA LEU A 66 6.44 22.09 8.95
C LEU A 66 5.53 21.02 8.34
N TYR A 67 5.79 19.75 8.65
CA TYR A 67 4.93 18.65 8.21
C TYR A 67 3.52 18.76 8.82
N LEU A 68 3.41 19.06 10.12
CA LEU A 68 2.13 19.23 10.80
C LEU A 68 1.34 20.42 10.24
N ASP A 69 2.01 21.56 10.01
CA ASP A 69 1.37 22.72 9.40
C ASP A 69 0.93 22.43 7.96
N GLY A 70 1.73 21.69 7.17
CA GLY A 70 1.34 21.22 5.84
C GLY A 70 0.11 20.30 5.87
N CYS A 71 0.03 19.39 6.85
CA CYS A 71 -1.15 18.55 7.07
C CYS A 71 -2.40 19.40 7.37
N ARG A 72 -2.26 20.40 8.24
CA ARG A 72 -3.32 21.35 8.60
C ARG A 72 -3.79 22.16 7.40
N GLN A 73 -2.87 22.76 6.64
CA GLN A 73 -3.20 23.54 5.44
C GLN A 73 -4.00 22.72 4.41
N ILE A 74 -3.60 21.46 4.18
CA ILE A 74 -4.34 20.58 3.25
C ILE A 74 -5.71 20.22 3.80
N TRP A 75 -5.85 20.06 5.12
CA TRP A 75 -7.14 19.77 5.74
C TRP A 75 -8.11 20.95 5.58
N GLU A 76 -7.66 22.16 5.93
CA GLU A 76 -8.45 23.39 5.83
C GLU A 76 -8.84 23.73 4.39
N ARG A 77 -7.93 23.49 3.43
CA ARG A 77 -8.14 23.80 2.01
C ARG A 77 -8.56 22.59 1.19
N LYS A 78 -9.06 21.53 1.81
CA LYS A 78 -9.47 20.32 1.09
C LYS A 78 -10.67 20.62 0.19
N HIS A 79 -10.59 20.25 -1.08
CA HIS A 79 -11.76 20.36 -1.97
C HIS A 79 -12.87 19.41 -1.48
N TRP A 80 -14.11 19.87 -1.52
CA TRP A 80 -15.28 19.10 -1.09
C TRP A 80 -15.41 17.80 -1.89
N ALA A 81 -15.17 17.84 -3.21
CA ALA A 81 -15.09 16.68 -4.08
C ALA A 81 -13.63 16.33 -4.42
N THR A 82 -12.99 15.46 -3.65
CA THR A 82 -11.60 15.07 -3.94
C THR A 82 -11.51 14.26 -5.23
N TYR A 83 -10.56 14.60 -6.11
CA TYR A 83 -10.26 13.79 -7.28
C TYR A 83 -9.80 12.38 -6.88
N ARG A 84 -10.42 11.36 -7.48
CA ARG A 84 -10.07 9.94 -7.33
C ARG A 84 -10.12 9.27 -8.69
N PHE A 85 -9.25 8.28 -8.91
CA PHE A 85 -9.35 7.47 -10.12
C PHE A 85 -10.54 6.53 -10.04
N GLY A 86 -11.06 6.12 -11.20
CA GLY A 86 -12.26 5.28 -11.27
C GLY A 86 -12.16 4.00 -10.43
N ALA A 87 -11.04 3.29 -10.53
CA ALA A 87 -10.79 2.02 -9.83
C ALA A 87 -10.21 2.17 -8.42
N ASP A 88 -9.83 3.39 -7.99
CA ASP A 88 -9.34 3.62 -6.63
C ASP A 88 -10.48 3.44 -5.62
N VAL A 89 -10.16 3.13 -4.37
CA VAL A 89 -11.14 3.05 -3.27
C VAL A 89 -11.97 4.33 -3.18
N GLY A 90 -13.29 4.20 -3.37
CA GLY A 90 -14.25 5.31 -3.40
C GLY A 90 -14.26 6.12 -4.71
N GLY A 91 -13.69 5.59 -5.79
CA GLY A 91 -13.88 6.04 -7.16
C GLY A 91 -15.18 5.50 -7.77
N ALA A 92 -15.57 6.03 -8.92
CA ALA A 92 -16.86 5.71 -9.57
C ALA A 92 -16.98 4.26 -10.09
N ALA A 93 -15.86 3.58 -10.30
CA ALA A 93 -15.78 2.19 -10.75
C ALA A 93 -15.09 1.29 -9.72
N TYR A 94 -14.98 1.75 -8.47
CA TYR A 94 -14.44 0.92 -7.40
C TYR A 94 -15.29 -0.32 -7.24
N ASP A 95 -14.65 -1.48 -7.21
CA ASP A 95 -15.30 -2.77 -6.97
C ASP A 95 -16.30 -3.23 -8.05
N ARG A 96 -16.30 -2.59 -9.23
CA ARG A 96 -17.23 -2.95 -10.31
C ARG A 96 -16.99 -4.35 -10.89
N ASP A 97 -15.72 -4.77 -10.93
CA ASP A 97 -15.28 -6.06 -11.49
C ASP A 97 -15.10 -7.15 -10.41
N THR A 98 -15.80 -7.05 -9.27
CA THR A 98 -15.70 -8.02 -8.16
C THR A 98 -16.24 -9.41 -8.43
N HIS A 99 -16.80 -9.66 -9.61
CA HIS A 99 -17.30 -10.97 -10.01
C HIS A 99 -16.18 -11.99 -10.30
N ASN A 100 -14.97 -11.76 -9.81
CA ASN A 100 -13.87 -12.72 -9.87
C ASN A 100 -14.14 -13.85 -8.86
N MET A 101 -14.80 -14.90 -9.35
CA MET A 101 -15.00 -16.15 -8.62
C MET A 101 -13.64 -16.71 -8.18
N PRO A 102 -13.47 -17.17 -6.93
CA PRO A 102 -12.25 -17.85 -6.52
C PRO A 102 -11.98 -19.08 -7.40
N ASP A 103 -10.72 -19.29 -7.81
CA ASP A 103 -10.35 -20.45 -8.64
C ASP A 103 -10.74 -21.79 -8.00
N ALA A 104 -10.71 -21.86 -6.66
CA ALA A 104 -11.15 -23.02 -5.89
C ALA A 104 -12.59 -23.46 -6.18
N MET A 105 -13.45 -22.56 -6.67
CA MET A 105 -14.83 -22.90 -7.03
C MET A 105 -14.92 -23.90 -8.19
N LEU A 106 -13.92 -23.92 -9.08
CA LEU A 106 -13.83 -24.90 -10.17
C LEU A 106 -13.54 -26.34 -9.67
N ASP A 107 -13.14 -26.49 -8.41
CA ASP A 107 -13.01 -27.79 -7.72
C ASP A 107 -14.20 -28.12 -6.83
N SER A 108 -15.11 -27.16 -6.63
CA SER A 108 -16.29 -27.36 -5.80
C SER A 108 -17.34 -28.20 -6.53
N THR A 109 -18.28 -28.73 -5.75
CA THR A 109 -19.38 -29.62 -6.20
C THR A 109 -20.28 -29.04 -7.30
N THR A 110 -20.11 -27.77 -7.67
CA THR A 110 -20.85 -27.13 -8.77
C THR A 110 -20.40 -27.59 -10.16
N TRP A 111 -19.18 -28.12 -10.32
CA TRP A 111 -18.67 -28.60 -11.61
C TRP A 111 -18.76 -30.12 -11.72
N THR A 112 -19.60 -30.61 -12.62
CA THR A 112 -19.76 -32.06 -12.88
C THR A 112 -18.64 -32.56 -13.80
N ASN A 113 -18.28 -33.85 -13.74
CA ASN A 113 -17.24 -34.43 -14.61
C ASN A 113 -17.48 -34.15 -16.11
N VAL A 114 -18.73 -34.18 -16.56
CA VAL A 114 -19.11 -33.88 -17.95
C VAL A 114 -18.72 -32.45 -18.35
N GLU A 115 -18.86 -31.48 -17.46
CA GLU A 115 -18.52 -30.08 -17.71
C GLU A 115 -17.00 -29.87 -17.68
N ARG A 116 -16.29 -30.65 -16.86
CA ARG A 116 -14.82 -30.65 -16.84
C ARG A 116 -14.22 -31.25 -18.11
N GLU A 117 -14.84 -32.30 -18.61
CA GLU A 117 -14.44 -32.98 -19.86
C GLU A 117 -14.61 -32.09 -21.09
N GLN A 118 -15.46 -31.06 -21.03
CA GLN A 118 -15.58 -30.05 -22.09
C GLN A 118 -14.30 -29.22 -22.26
N PHE A 119 -13.49 -29.06 -21.20
CA PHE A 119 -12.26 -28.26 -21.21
C PHE A 119 -11.02 -29.07 -20.77
N PRO A 120 -10.67 -30.16 -21.47
CA PRO A 120 -9.70 -31.13 -20.99
C PRO A 120 -8.29 -30.54 -20.85
N TYR A 121 -7.87 -29.70 -21.79
CA TYR A 121 -6.57 -29.05 -21.74
C TYR A 121 -6.42 -28.03 -20.60
N TYR A 122 -7.52 -27.37 -20.21
CA TYR A 122 -7.51 -26.43 -19.09
C TYR A 122 -7.36 -27.19 -17.77
N PHE A 123 -8.21 -28.20 -17.53
CA PHE A 123 -8.17 -28.97 -16.28
C PHE A 123 -6.88 -29.77 -16.12
N ASN A 124 -6.33 -30.36 -17.20
CA ASN A 124 -5.05 -31.07 -17.13
C ASN A 124 -3.89 -30.16 -16.70
N ARG A 125 -3.83 -28.94 -17.25
CA ARG A 125 -2.82 -27.94 -16.82
C ARG A 125 -3.06 -27.47 -15.39
N ARG A 126 -4.32 -27.36 -14.97
CA ARG A 126 -4.66 -26.96 -13.60
C ARG A 126 -4.22 -27.98 -12.57
N GLU A 127 -4.42 -29.28 -12.83
CA GLU A 127 -3.94 -30.36 -11.96
C GLU A 127 -2.40 -30.40 -11.86
N GLN A 128 -1.69 -30.08 -12.94
CA GLN A 128 -0.22 -29.93 -12.89
C GLN A 128 0.18 -28.79 -11.95
N ARG A 129 -0.42 -27.60 -12.09
CA ARG A 129 -0.14 -26.44 -11.22
C ARG A 129 -0.46 -26.69 -9.75
N LYS A 130 -1.52 -27.46 -9.45
CA LYS A 130 -1.84 -27.85 -8.05
C LYS A 130 -0.73 -28.69 -7.43
N LYS A 131 -0.19 -29.65 -8.18
CA LYS A 131 0.95 -30.47 -7.73
C LYS A 131 2.19 -29.61 -7.49
N GLU A 132 2.48 -28.68 -8.39
CA GLU A 132 3.57 -27.71 -8.23
C GLU A 132 3.39 -26.84 -6.99
N LEU A 133 2.17 -26.35 -6.74
CA LEU A 133 1.84 -25.55 -5.56
C LEU A 133 2.07 -26.34 -4.27
N LEU A 134 1.60 -27.59 -4.18
CA LEU A 134 1.82 -28.43 -2.98
C LEU A 134 3.31 -28.71 -2.74
N ALA A 135 4.07 -29.00 -3.79
CA ALA A 135 5.51 -29.19 -3.70
C ALA A 135 6.22 -27.91 -3.24
N HIS A 136 5.78 -26.73 -3.69
CA HIS A 136 6.33 -25.44 -3.28
C HIS A 136 5.90 -25.06 -1.84
N TRP A 137 4.67 -25.39 -1.44
CA TRP A 137 4.14 -25.07 -0.11
C TRP A 137 4.96 -25.69 1.01
N SER A 138 5.29 -26.98 0.89
CA SER A 138 6.16 -27.68 1.84
C SER A 138 7.57 -27.09 1.97
N LYS A 139 8.06 -26.35 0.96
CA LYS A 139 9.33 -25.62 1.05
C LYS A 139 9.16 -24.30 1.79
N ILE A 140 8.10 -23.55 1.45
CA ILE A 140 7.75 -22.30 2.15
C ILE A 140 7.58 -22.55 3.65
N GLU A 141 6.87 -23.62 4.04
CA GLU A 141 6.66 -23.95 5.46
C GLU A 141 7.98 -24.13 6.21
N LYS A 142 8.92 -24.89 5.62
CA LYS A 142 10.26 -25.09 6.21
C LYS A 142 11.05 -23.79 6.31
N GLU A 143 11.05 -23.00 5.24
CA GLU A 143 11.72 -21.69 5.22
C GLU A 143 11.12 -20.75 6.28
N TRP A 144 9.80 -20.77 6.48
CA TRP A 144 9.13 -19.99 7.51
C TRP A 144 9.50 -20.44 8.92
N ASP A 145 9.53 -21.74 9.17
CA ASP A 145 9.96 -22.29 10.47
C ASP A 145 11.41 -21.89 10.78
N GLU A 146 12.30 -21.93 9.77
CA GLU A 146 13.69 -21.48 9.89
C GLU A 146 13.80 -19.97 10.16
N GLU A 147 13.02 -19.13 9.46
CA GLU A 147 13.00 -17.68 9.68
C GLU A 147 12.43 -17.32 11.06
N LEU A 148 11.35 -17.99 11.49
CA LEU A 148 10.77 -17.80 12.83
C LEU A 148 11.76 -18.19 13.92
N ALA A 149 12.54 -19.25 13.73
CA ALA A 149 13.59 -19.66 14.66
C ALA A 149 14.77 -18.66 14.73
N LYS A 150 15.03 -17.91 13.65
CA LYS A 150 16.07 -16.84 13.62
C LYS A 150 15.63 -15.55 14.30
N ILE A 151 14.32 -15.29 14.38
CA ILE A 151 13.81 -14.10 15.07
C ILE A 151 14.15 -14.22 16.55
N GLN A 152 14.90 -13.23 17.04
CA GLN A 152 15.34 -13.17 18.44
C GLN A 152 14.10 -13.06 19.35
N THR A 153 13.78 -14.15 20.03
CA THR A 153 12.63 -14.26 20.94
C THR A 153 12.91 -13.69 22.32
N GLU A 154 14.19 -13.55 22.68
CA GLU A 154 14.63 -13.01 23.97
C GLU A 154 14.92 -11.49 23.88
N LEU A 155 14.45 -10.75 24.88
CA LEU A 155 14.81 -9.34 25.05
C LEU A 155 16.33 -9.21 25.33
N PRO A 156 17.03 -8.25 24.71
CA PRO A 156 18.42 -7.98 25.07
C PRO A 156 18.48 -7.57 26.55
N LYS A 157 19.34 -8.24 27.33
CA LYS A 157 19.53 -7.95 28.77
C LYS A 157 19.92 -6.48 28.96
N SER A 158 19.34 -5.84 29.97
CA SER A 158 19.62 -4.44 30.29
C SER A 158 21.10 -4.28 30.66
N SER A 159 21.68 -3.12 30.32
CA SER A 159 23.10 -2.82 30.55
C SER A 159 23.50 -2.82 32.03
N GLU A 160 22.54 -2.79 32.96
CA GLU A 160 22.76 -2.80 34.42
C GLU A 160 23.13 -4.19 34.96
N GLU A 161 22.75 -5.27 34.27
CA GLU A 161 23.08 -6.65 34.66
C GLU A 161 24.46 -7.11 34.16
N ALA A 162 25.07 -6.37 33.23
CA ALA A 162 26.37 -6.68 32.64
C ALA A 162 27.56 -6.19 33.47
N THR A 163 27.34 -5.24 34.39
CA THR A 163 28.39 -4.63 35.24
C THR A 163 28.60 -5.35 36.57
N HIS A 164 27.80 -6.36 36.89
CA HIS A 164 27.87 -7.13 38.15
C HIS A 164 28.37 -8.57 38.00
N LYS A 165 29.07 -8.89 36.90
CA LYS A 165 29.85 -10.12 36.73
C LYS A 165 31.32 -9.79 36.47
#